data_AF-A0A2T1CLC5-F1
#
_entry.id   AF-A0A2T1CLC5-F1
#
_cell.length_a   1.000
_cell.length_b   1.000
_cell.length_c   1.000
_cell.angle_alpha   90.00
_cell.angle_beta   90.00
_cell.angle_gamma   90.00
#
_symmetry.space_group_name_H-M   'P 1'
#
loop_
_entity.id
_entity.type
_entity.pdbx_description
1 polymer ?
#
loop_
_entity_poly.entity_id
_entity_poly.type
_entity_poly.pdbx_seq_one_letter_code
_entity_poly.pdbx_strand_id
1 'polypeptide(L)' 'MEVMHERNAHNFPLDLAAGETTPVAMVAPSING' A
#
# COMPACT_ATOMS: atom_id res chain seq x y z
N MET A 1 25.87 -25.40 -7.71
CA MET A 1 25.54 -24.25 -6.85
C MET A 1 24.06 -24.34 -6.58
N GLU A 2 23.66 -24.56 -5.33
CA GLU A 2 22.25 -24.70 -4.92
C GLU A 2 21.53 -23.37 -5.15
N VAL A 3 20.55 -23.34 -6.06
CA VAL A 3 19.68 -22.17 -6.26
C VAL A 3 18.48 -22.29 -5.32
N MET A 4 18.46 -21.45 -4.28
CA MET A 4 17.32 -21.41 -3.37
C MET A 4 16.12 -20.76 -4.07
N HIS A 5 15.09 -21.58 -4.35
CA HIS A 5 13.89 -21.22 -5.12
C HIS A 5 13.07 -20.06 -4.48
N GLU A 6 13.28 -19.78 -3.20
CA GLU A 6 12.43 -18.86 -2.41
C GLU A 6 13.18 -17.71 -1.76
N ARG A 7 14.46 -17.48 -2.11
CA ARG A 7 15.27 -16.42 -1.46
C ARG A 7 14.69 -15.00 -1.59
N ASN A 8 13.81 -14.78 -2.56
CA ASN A 8 13.11 -13.50 -2.79
C ASN A 8 11.59 -13.63 -2.72
N ALA A 9 11.05 -14.72 -2.14
CA ALA A 9 9.61 -14.84 -1.99
C ALA A 9 9.09 -13.68 -1.13
N HIS A 10 8.17 -12.89 -1.67
CA HIS A 10 7.53 -11.81 -0.94
C HIS A 10 6.50 -12.44 0.00
N ASN A 11 6.73 -12.31 1.31
CA ASN A 11 5.91 -12.96 2.33
C ASN A 11 4.54 -12.30 2.43
N PHE A 12 3.55 -12.92 1.78
CA PHE A 12 2.11 -12.69 1.93
C PHE A 12 1.61 -11.31 1.48
N PRO A 13 0.31 -11.20 1.09
CA PRO A 13 -0.20 -9.98 0.50
C PRO A 13 -0.16 -8.90 1.58
N LEU A 14 0.63 -7.86 1.33
CA LEU A 14 0.60 -6.64 2.12
C LEU A 14 -0.85 -6.13 2.08
N ASP A 15 -1.65 -6.42 3.11
CA ASP A 15 -3.02 -5.92 3.18
C ASP A 15 -2.97 -4.44 3.56
N LEU A 16 -2.75 -3.63 2.52
CA LEU A 16 -2.74 -2.17 2.54
C LEU A 16 -4.08 -1.57 3.00
N ALA A 17 -5.11 -2.40 3.24
CA ALA A 17 -6.41 -2.01 3.74
C ALA A 17 -6.71 -2.56 5.16
N ALA A 18 -5.76 -3.25 5.81
CA ALA A 18 -5.93 -3.72 7.19
C ALA A 18 -5.79 -2.60 8.25
N GLY A 19 -5.33 -1.42 7.85
CA GLY A 19 -5.23 -0.24 8.70
C GLY A 19 -6.57 0.49 8.84
N GLU A 20 -6.72 1.27 9.90
CA GLU A 20 -7.83 2.20 10.05
C GLU A 20 -7.86 3.19 8.87
N THR A 21 -9.05 3.49 8.35
CA THR A 21 -9.22 4.43 7.24
C THR A 21 -8.69 5.79 7.65
N THR A 22 -7.65 6.27 6.97
CA THR A 22 -7.16 7.63 7.20
C THR A 22 -8.15 8.63 6.62
N PRO A 23 -8.48 9.73 7.34
CA PRO A 23 -9.31 10.78 6.78
C PRO A 23 -8.60 11.41 5.57
N VAL A 24 -9.12 11.13 4.36
CA VAL A 24 -8.71 11.85 3.15
C VAL A 24 -9.45 13.19 3.13
N ALA A 25 -8.82 14.24 2.62
CA ALA A 25 -9.47 15.53 2.45
C ALA A 25 -10.66 15.38 1.48
N MET A 26 -11.88 15.30 2.03
CA MET A 26 -13.13 15.18 1.28
C MET A 26 -13.61 16.52 0.69
N VAL A 27 -12.87 17.60 0.96
CA VAL A 27 -13.19 18.95 0.48
C VAL A 27 -12.28 19.27 -0.68
N ALA A 28 -12.85 19.46 -1.86
CA ALA A 28 -12.11 19.96 -3.02
C ALA A 28 -11.56 21.37 -2.69
N PRO A 29 -10.29 21.66 -3.02
CA PRO A 29 -9.77 23.01 -2.86
C PRO A 29 -10.63 23.98 -3.67
N SER A 30 -11.01 25.11 -3.08
CA SER A 30 -11.64 26.19 -3.82
C SER A 30 -10.63 26.75 -4.82
N ILE A 31 -10.79 26.41 -6.09
CA ILE A 31 -10.02 27.05 -7.17
C ILE A 31 -10.67 28.42 -7.37
N ASN A 32 -10.04 29.46 -6.81
CA ASN A 32 -10.39 30.85 -7.13
C ASN A 32 -9.61 31.24 -8.39
N GLY A 33 -10.33 31.40 -9.50
CA GLY A 33 -9.78 31.91 -10.76
C GLY A 33 -9.55 33.41 -10.75
#